data_AF-A0A1F6TK98-F1
#
_entry.id   AF-A0A1F6TK98-F1
#
_cell.length_a   1.000
_cell.length_b   1.000
_cell.length_c   1.000
_cell.angle_alpha   90.00
_cell.angle_beta   90.00
_cell.angle_gamma   90.00
#
_symmetry.space_group_name_H-M   'P 1'
#
loop_
_entity.id
_entity.type
_entity.pdbx_description
1 polymer ?
#
loop_
_entity_poly.entity_id
_entity_poly.type
_entity_poly.pdbx_seq_one_letter_code
_entity_poly.pdbx_strand_id
1 'polypeptide(L)'
;MQIHNLKRQHKNKKDRLVGRGGKHAKTSGRGGKGQTARAGNKRRPELRDIIKKLPKNRGYQFKSIQKVFILGKDKLVSKEEKFSEIRKRLGIKGKKIKVK
;
A
#
# COMPACT_ATOMS: atom_id res chain seq x y z
N MET A 1 18.76 13.24 -31.91
CA MET A 1 17.85 14.09 -31.09
C MET A 1 18.70 14.88 -30.09
N GLN A 2 18.50 16.19 -29.97
CA GLN A 2 19.20 17.03 -28.99
C GLN A 2 18.39 17.11 -27.67
N ILE A 3 19.04 17.43 -26.55
CA ILE A 3 18.40 17.42 -25.21
C ILE A 3 17.19 18.36 -25.13
N HIS A 4 17.25 19.53 -25.77
CA HIS A 4 16.14 20.50 -25.78
C HIS A 4 14.92 20.03 -26.59
N ASN A 5 15.05 18.96 -27.38
CA ASN A 5 13.94 18.36 -28.12
C ASN A 5 13.18 17.31 -27.29
N LEU A 6 13.72 16.90 -26.13
CA LEU A 6 13.06 15.95 -25.24
C LEU A 6 11.91 16.64 -24.50
N LYS A 7 10.68 16.33 -24.90
CA LYS A 7 9.46 16.73 -24.19
C LYS A 7 8.80 15.51 -23.56
N ARG A 8 8.35 15.66 -22.30
CA ARG A 8 7.59 14.60 -21.61
C ARG A 8 6.23 14.38 -22.26
N GLN A 9 5.84 13.12 -22.41
CA GLN A 9 4.49 12.75 -22.88
C GLN A 9 3.42 13.00 -21.81
N HIS A 10 3.74 12.72 -20.53
CA HIS A 10 2.83 12.98 -19.40
C HIS A 10 3.37 14.10 -18.49
N LYS A 11 2.48 15.01 -18.05
CA LYS A 11 2.85 16.13 -17.19
C LYS A 11 3.00 15.67 -15.74
N ASN A 12 4.10 16.07 -15.09
CA ASN A 12 4.26 15.88 -13.65
C ASN A 12 3.22 16.73 -12.91
N LYS A 13 2.65 16.14 -11.86
CA LYS A 13 1.79 16.85 -10.92
C LYS A 13 2.63 17.88 -10.16
N LYS A 14 2.14 19.12 -10.06
CA LYS A 14 2.74 20.14 -9.19
C LYS A 14 2.25 19.95 -7.76
N ASP A 15 3.11 20.27 -6.80
CA ASP A 15 2.75 20.26 -5.39
C ASP A 15 1.73 21.36 -5.06
N ARG A 16 0.92 21.09 -4.03
CA ARG A 16 -0.06 22.06 -3.53
C ARG A 16 0.66 23.08 -2.65
N LEU A 17 0.73 24.33 -3.11
CA LEU A 17 1.17 25.46 -2.30
C LEU A 17 0.04 25.89 -1.35
N VAL A 18 0.31 25.89 -0.05
CA VAL A 18 -0.65 26.27 1.00
C VAL A 18 -0.12 27.50 1.73
N GLY A 19 -0.98 28.45 2.11
CA GLY A 19 -0.56 29.69 2.77
C GLY A 19 0.14 30.70 1.84
N ARG A 20 -0.20 30.69 0.54
CA ARG A 20 0.35 31.57 -0.50
C ARG A 20 -0.76 32.13 -1.41
N GLY A 21 -1.84 32.66 -0.82
CA GLY A 21 -2.99 33.20 -1.57
C GLY A 21 -4.08 32.15 -1.93
N GLY A 22 -5.24 32.63 -2.39
CA GLY A 22 -6.39 31.79 -2.80
C GLY A 22 -7.15 31.09 -1.65
N LYS A 23 -7.82 29.97 -1.99
CA LYS A 23 -8.75 29.22 -1.10
C LYS A 23 -8.14 28.78 0.24
N HIS A 24 -6.83 28.52 0.30
CA HIS A 24 -6.14 28.05 1.50
C HIS A 24 -5.09 29.06 2.01
N ALA A 25 -5.27 30.36 1.74
CA ALA A 25 -4.34 31.41 2.15
C ALA A 25 -4.33 31.64 3.66
N LYS A 26 -5.51 32.00 4.21
CA LYS A 26 -5.63 32.54 5.56
C LYS A 26 -5.44 31.51 6.66
N THR A 27 -5.94 30.30 6.44
CA THR A 27 -6.03 29.26 7.47
C THR A 27 -5.35 27.95 7.07
N SER A 28 -4.77 27.88 5.87
CA SER A 28 -4.14 26.66 5.36
C SER A 28 -5.07 25.43 5.37
N GLY A 29 -6.40 25.65 5.34
CA GLY A 29 -7.41 24.59 5.46
C GLY A 29 -7.65 24.06 6.88
N ARG A 30 -7.08 24.69 7.92
CA ARG A 30 -7.25 24.30 9.32
C ARG A 30 -8.45 24.96 10.01
N GLY A 31 -9.08 25.93 9.36
CA GLY A 31 -10.18 26.71 9.94
C GLY A 31 -9.69 27.83 10.86
N GLY A 32 -10.49 28.17 11.87
CA GLY A 32 -10.25 29.31 12.76
C GLY A 32 -9.28 29.03 13.91
N LYS A 33 -9.59 29.58 15.08
CA LYS A 33 -8.83 29.38 16.31
C LYS A 33 -9.31 28.09 17.00
N GLY A 34 -8.40 27.37 17.65
CA GLY A 34 -8.73 26.15 18.40
C GLY A 34 -7.55 25.19 18.45
N GLN A 35 -7.66 24.13 19.26
CA GLN A 35 -6.58 23.16 19.43
C GLN A 35 -6.12 22.58 18.09
N THR A 36 -7.05 22.29 17.17
CA THR A 36 -6.78 21.72 15.83
C THR A 36 -5.93 22.61 14.91
N ALA A 37 -5.99 23.92 15.11
CA ALA A 37 -5.27 24.89 14.31
C ALA A 37 -3.87 25.22 14.87
N ARG A 38 -3.58 24.86 16.13
CA ARG A 38 -2.28 25.12 16.77
C ARG A 38 -1.20 24.12 16.31
N ALA A 39 0.03 24.59 16.29
CA ALA A 39 1.19 23.73 16.08
C ALA A 39 1.30 22.70 17.22
N GLY A 40 1.85 21.51 16.92
CA GLY A 40 2.06 20.47 17.92
C GLY A 40 0.80 19.69 18.35
N ASN A 41 -0.39 20.02 17.84
CA ASN A 41 -1.60 19.27 18.17
C ASN A 41 -1.62 17.87 17.53
N LYS A 42 -1.06 16.91 18.25
CA LYS A 42 -1.09 15.47 17.93
C LYS A 42 -2.16 14.80 18.81
N ARG A 43 -3.45 15.00 18.47
CA ARG A 43 -4.54 14.33 19.19
C ARG A 43 -4.39 12.82 19.10
N ARG A 44 -4.61 12.15 20.22
CA ARG A 44 -4.70 10.70 20.30
C ARG A 44 -5.88 10.23 19.42
N PRO A 45 -5.66 9.29 18.49
CA PRO A 45 -6.76 8.68 17.75
C PRO A 45 -7.67 7.88 18.69
N GLU A 46 -8.98 8.02 18.55
CA GLU A 46 -10.00 7.28 19.32
C GLU A 46 -9.84 5.76 19.17
N LEU A 47 -9.39 5.33 18.00
CA LEU A 47 -9.07 3.93 17.70
C LEU A 47 -8.04 3.33 18.68
N ARG A 48 -7.17 4.15 19.30
CA ARG A 48 -6.22 3.65 20.31
C ARG A 48 -6.93 3.11 21.55
N ASP A 49 -8.09 3.65 21.90
CA ASP A 49 -8.85 3.18 23.06
C ASP A 49 -9.63 1.91 22.73
N ILE A 50 -10.09 1.78 21.47
CA ILE A 50 -10.64 0.54 20.94
C ILE A 50 -9.59 -0.57 20.97
N ILE A 51 -8.38 -0.33 20.44
CA ILE A 51 -7.28 -1.32 20.45
C ILE A 51 -6.94 -1.75 21.88
N LYS A 52 -6.90 -0.81 22.83
CA LYS A 52 -6.55 -1.11 24.22
C LYS A 52 -7.54 -2.02 24.93
N LYS A 53 -8.82 -2.02 24.51
CA LYS A 53 -9.84 -2.92 25.06
C LYS A 53 -9.66 -4.35 24.58
N LEU A 54 -9.02 -4.56 23.42
CA LEU A 54 -8.83 -5.89 22.85
C LEU A 54 -7.65 -6.62 23.51
N PRO A 55 -7.77 -7.94 23.76
CA PRO A 55 -6.62 -8.72 24.20
C PRO A 55 -5.54 -8.77 23.10
N LYS A 56 -4.29 -8.94 23.50
CA LYS A 56 -3.18 -9.10 22.56
C LYS A 56 -3.32 -10.40 21.76
N ASN A 57 -3.00 -10.36 20.47
CA ASN A 57 -2.97 -11.56 19.64
C ASN A 57 -1.81 -12.47 20.06
N ARG A 58 -2.14 -13.68 20.52
CA ARG A 58 -1.15 -14.72 20.82
C ARG A 58 -0.52 -15.21 19.52
N GLY A 59 0.78 -15.52 19.54
CA GLY A 59 1.50 -16.06 18.37
C GLY A 59 1.65 -15.09 17.18
N TYR A 60 1.39 -13.78 17.36
CA TYR A 60 1.43 -12.79 16.26
C TYR A 60 2.73 -12.79 15.44
N GLN A 61 3.88 -13.02 16.09
CA GLN A 61 5.17 -13.06 15.41
C GLN A 61 5.54 -14.46 14.89
N PHE A 62 4.83 -15.51 15.29
CA PHE A 62 5.12 -16.89 14.93
C PHE A 62 4.39 -17.29 13.65
N LYS A 63 5.07 -17.17 12.50
CA LYS A 63 4.55 -17.54 11.17
C LYS A 63 5.01 -18.93 10.75
N SER A 64 4.78 -19.96 11.56
CA SER A 64 5.21 -21.34 11.25
C SER A 64 4.47 -21.94 10.05
N ILE A 65 3.18 -21.64 9.92
CA ILE A 65 2.35 -22.22 8.86
C ILE A 65 2.47 -21.35 7.59
N GLN A 66 3.26 -21.82 6.63
CA GLN A 66 3.29 -21.23 5.29
C GLN A 66 2.06 -21.67 4.50
N LYS A 67 1.20 -20.71 4.12
CA LYS A 67 0.05 -20.99 3.25
C LYS A 67 0.53 -21.46 1.87
N VAL A 68 0.03 -22.62 1.46
CA VAL A 68 0.27 -23.22 0.14
C VAL A 68 -0.41 -22.36 -0.94
N PHE A 69 0.23 -22.21 -2.09
CA PHE A 69 -0.36 -21.57 -3.26
C PHE A 69 -1.25 -22.59 -3.99
N ILE A 70 -2.55 -22.32 -4.04
CA ILE A 70 -3.51 -23.19 -4.72
C ILE A 70 -3.58 -22.78 -6.19
N LEU A 71 -3.27 -23.71 -7.08
CA LEU A 71 -3.40 -23.54 -8.53
C LEU A 71 -4.61 -24.34 -9.02
N GLY A 72 -5.55 -23.68 -9.71
CA GLY A 72 -6.66 -24.37 -10.36
C GLY A 72 -6.20 -25.14 -11.60
N LYS A 73 -6.83 -26.29 -11.88
CA LYS A 73 -6.53 -27.15 -13.05
C LYS A 73 -6.52 -26.40 -14.39
N ASP A 74 -7.39 -25.39 -14.55
CA ASP A 74 -7.53 -24.62 -15.79
C ASP A 74 -6.27 -23.84 -16.20
N LYS A 75 -5.34 -23.64 -15.25
CA LYS A 75 -4.09 -22.88 -15.47
C LYS A 75 -2.90 -23.78 -15.81
N LEU A 76 -3.12 -25.08 -15.94
CA LEU A 76 -2.14 -26.04 -16.44
C LEU A 76 -2.23 -26.11 -17.97
N VAL A 77 -1.11 -26.04 -18.67
CA VAL A 77 -1.09 -26.20 -20.15
C VAL A 77 -1.03 -27.67 -20.54
N SER A 78 -0.42 -28.52 -19.72
CA SER A 78 -0.39 -29.98 -19.92
C SER A 78 -0.62 -30.73 -18.61
N LYS A 79 -0.99 -32.00 -18.72
CA LYS A 79 -1.29 -32.87 -17.57
C LYS A 79 -0.06 -33.13 -16.68
N GLU A 80 1.14 -32.93 -17.24
CA GLU A 80 2.44 -33.20 -16.61
C GLU A 80 3.39 -31.98 -16.65
N GLU A 81 2.89 -30.78 -16.39
CA GLU A 81 3.78 -29.61 -16.27
C GLU A 81 4.67 -29.69 -15.03
N LYS A 82 5.96 -29.40 -15.20
CA LYS A 82 6.89 -29.27 -14.07
C LYS A 82 6.60 -28.01 -13.27
N PHE A 83 6.70 -28.09 -11.94
CA PHE A 83 6.48 -26.94 -11.05
C PHE A 83 7.43 -25.76 -11.31
N SER A 84 8.63 -26.01 -11.87
CA SER A 84 9.59 -24.97 -12.27
C SER A 84 9.05 -24.08 -13.39
N GLU A 85 8.41 -24.68 -14.39
CA GLU A 85 7.85 -24.00 -15.55
C GLU A 85 6.63 -23.16 -15.14
N ILE A 86 5.76 -23.72 -14.30
CA ILE A 86 4.62 -23.00 -13.71
C ILE A 86 5.09 -21.75 -12.97
N ARG A 87 6.17 -21.85 -12.16
CA ARG A 87 6.73 -20.71 -11.42
C ARG A 87 7.25 -19.61 -12.34
N LYS A 88 7.96 -19.99 -13.42
CA LYS A 88 8.54 -19.03 -14.38
C LYS A 88 7.44 -18.30 -15.17
N ARG A 89 6.40 -19.02 -15.60
CA ARG A 89 5.27 -18.46 -16.35
C ARG A 89 4.41 -17.51 -15.51
N LEU A 90 4.04 -17.93 -14.30
CA LEU A 90 3.11 -17.18 -13.44
C LEU A 90 3.80 -16.20 -12.48
N GLY A 91 5.13 -16.13 -12.49
CA GLY A 91 5.91 -15.24 -11.60
C GLY A 91 5.81 -15.59 -10.12
N ILE A 92 5.52 -16.86 -9.78
CA ILE A 92 5.28 -17.29 -8.39
C ILE A 92 6.62 -17.54 -7.69
N LYS A 93 6.82 -16.93 -6.51
CA LYS A 93 8.03 -17.11 -5.68
C LYS A 93 7.74 -17.85 -4.36
N GLY A 94 8.64 -18.76 -4.00
CA GLY A 94 8.79 -19.36 -2.67
C GLY A 94 7.75 -20.41 -2.24
N LYS A 95 6.45 -20.13 -2.41
CA LYS A 95 5.38 -20.99 -1.85
C LYS A 95 5.37 -22.39 -2.45
N LYS A 96 5.00 -23.39 -1.63
CA LYS A 96 4.62 -24.73 -2.11
C LYS A 96 3.37 -24.59 -2.99
N ILE A 97 3.35 -25.25 -4.14
CA ILE A 97 2.21 -25.26 -5.06
C ILE A 97 1.39 -26.51 -4.75
N LYS A 98 0.06 -26.37 -4.64
CA LYS A 98 -0.89 -27.48 -4.63
C LYS A 98 -1.87 -27.24 -5.77
N VAL A 99 -1.92 -28.17 -6.71
CA VAL A 99 -2.91 -28.17 -7.78
C VAL A 99 -4.22 -28.69 -7.19
N LYS A 100 -5.31 -27.95 -7.37
CA LYS A 100 -6.66 -28.35 -6.97
C LYS A 100 -7.57 -28.33 -8.19
#